data_AF-A0A1B7IQN0-F1
#
_entry.id   AF-A0A1B7IQN0-F1
#
_cell.length_a   1.000
_cell.length_b   1.000
_cell.length_c   1.000
_cell.angle_alpha   90.00
_cell.angle_beta   90.00
_cell.angle_gamma   90.00
#
_symmetry.space_group_name_H-M   'P 1'
#
loop_
_entity.id
_entity.type
_entity.pdbx_description
1 polymer ?
#
loop_
_entity_poly.entity_id
_entity_poly.type
_entity_poly.pdbx_seq_one_letter_code
_entity_poly.pdbx_strand_id
1 'polypeptide(L)'
;MSEFKGTRGPWSTKLVLQAEVEGDLHVIHTGSAGGKGFHIAYGTSWIDSPDTAAEAAANARLIAAAPDLLAALIDMVSIVKKNTYPTPDKPDSVWGRMEVAESAISKATGE
;
A
#
# COMPACT_ATOMS: atom_id res chain seq x y z
N MET A 1 -48.04 -7.76 23.45
CA MET A 1 -46.71 -7.89 22.82
C MET A 1 -46.70 -6.98 21.60
N SER A 2 -45.69 -6.12 21.43
CA SER A 2 -45.61 -5.25 20.25
C SER A 2 -45.37 -6.07 18.98
N GLU A 3 -46.02 -5.69 17.90
CA GLU A 3 -45.84 -6.30 16.58
C GLU A 3 -44.39 -6.11 16.07
N PHE A 4 -43.84 -7.16 15.45
CA PHE A 4 -42.50 -7.13 14.86
C PHE A 4 -42.49 -6.27 13.59
N LYS A 5 -41.70 -5.20 13.57
CA LYS A 5 -41.58 -4.26 12.45
C LYS A 5 -40.45 -4.56 11.47
N GLY A 6 -39.79 -5.71 11.59
CA GLY A 6 -38.69 -6.10 10.73
C GLY A 6 -39.14 -6.97 9.56
N THR A 7 -38.20 -7.21 8.64
CA THR A 7 -38.42 -8.15 7.55
C THR A 7 -38.08 -9.57 8.06
N ARG A 8 -39.03 -10.51 7.93
CA ARG A 8 -38.84 -11.92 8.35
C ARG A 8 -38.09 -12.73 7.28
N GLY A 9 -37.08 -13.50 7.69
CA GLY A 9 -36.21 -14.28 6.80
C GLY A 9 -36.86 -15.54 6.19
N PRO A 10 -36.10 -16.35 5.41
CA PRO A 10 -34.63 -16.40 5.39
C PRO A 10 -33.98 -15.33 4.50
N TRP A 11 -32.95 -14.68 5.04
CA TRP A 11 -32.09 -13.74 4.31
C TRP A 11 -30.87 -14.48 3.76
N SER A 12 -30.42 -14.11 2.57
CA SER A 12 -29.14 -14.56 2.03
C SER A 12 -28.38 -13.39 1.43
N THR A 13 -27.06 -13.46 1.52
CA THR A 13 -26.14 -12.50 0.92
C THR A 13 -25.36 -13.18 -0.19
N LYS A 14 -25.16 -12.50 -1.31
CA LYS A 14 -24.31 -12.97 -2.40
C LYS A 14 -23.25 -11.91 -2.69
N LEU A 15 -21.98 -12.32 -2.68
CA LEU A 15 -20.89 -11.48 -3.13
C LEU A 15 -20.98 -11.30 -4.65
N VAL A 16 -20.90 -10.06 -5.11
CA VAL A 16 -20.76 -9.70 -6.51
C VAL A 16 -19.50 -8.88 -6.64
N LEU A 17 -18.58 -9.33 -7.49
CA LEU A 17 -17.37 -8.59 -7.83
C LEU A 17 -17.64 -7.79 -9.10
N GLN A 18 -17.05 -6.59 -9.21
CA GLN A 18 -17.11 -5.74 -10.41
C GLN A 18 -18.54 -5.38 -10.84
N ALA A 19 -19.44 -5.12 -9.88
CA ALA A 19 -20.77 -4.61 -10.20
C ALA A 19 -20.66 -3.14 -10.63
N GLU A 20 -21.05 -2.86 -11.88
CA GLU A 20 -21.32 -1.49 -12.32
C GLU A 20 -22.73 -1.11 -11.84
N VAL A 21 -22.83 0.00 -11.11
CA VAL A 21 -24.11 0.54 -10.63
C VAL A 21 -24.27 1.92 -11.26
N GLU A 22 -25.30 2.10 -12.08
CA GLU A 22 -25.69 3.40 -12.63
C GLU A 22 -26.75 4.06 -11.74
N GLY A 23 -26.49 5.29 -11.27
CA GLY A 23 -27.43 6.12 -10.51
C GLY A 23 -26.91 6.60 -9.15
N ASP A 24 -27.52 7.67 -8.61
CA ASP A 24 -27.28 8.11 -7.23
C ASP A 24 -27.80 7.02 -6.27
N LEU A 25 -26.97 6.65 -5.28
CA LEU A 25 -27.23 5.54 -4.36
C LEU A 25 -28.45 5.81 -3.45
N HIS A 26 -29.65 5.65 -3.98
CA HIS A 26 -30.91 5.50 -3.26
C HIS A 26 -31.65 4.31 -3.87
N VAL A 27 -31.51 3.16 -3.22
CA VAL A 27 -31.99 1.83 -3.64
C VAL A 27 -33.51 1.78 -3.78
N ILE A 28 -34.03 1.46 -4.98
CA ILE A 28 -35.02 0.39 -5.28
C ILE A 28 -34.92 0.08 -6.78
N HIS A 29 -34.62 -1.16 -7.20
CA HIS A 29 -34.91 -1.57 -8.58
C HIS A 29 -36.00 -2.65 -8.60
N THR A 30 -37.23 -2.22 -8.89
CA THR A 30 -38.39 -3.06 -9.20
C THR A 30 -38.42 -3.34 -10.70
N GLY A 31 -38.10 -4.58 -11.08
CA GLY A 31 -38.26 -5.04 -12.46
C GLY A 31 -37.61 -6.39 -12.74
N SER A 32 -38.14 -7.47 -12.16
CA SER A 32 -37.75 -8.83 -12.54
C SER A 32 -38.63 -9.32 -13.68
N ALA A 33 -38.13 -9.28 -14.93
CA ALA A 33 -38.76 -10.02 -16.03
C ALA A 33 -38.39 -11.52 -16.03
N GLY A 34 -37.48 -11.97 -15.14
CA GLY A 34 -36.88 -13.32 -15.19
C GLY A 34 -36.88 -14.12 -13.87
N GLY A 35 -37.52 -13.63 -12.80
CA GLY A 35 -37.89 -14.44 -11.64
C GLY A 35 -36.78 -14.74 -10.63
N LYS A 36 -35.97 -13.77 -10.19
CA LYS A 36 -35.10 -13.94 -9.00
C LYS A 36 -34.95 -12.66 -8.16
N GLY A 37 -35.97 -12.39 -7.33
CA GLY A 37 -35.88 -11.61 -6.08
C GLY A 37 -35.69 -10.09 -6.18
N PHE A 38 -36.20 -9.36 -5.17
CA PHE A 38 -35.96 -7.94 -4.97
C PHE A 38 -34.63 -7.74 -4.21
N HIS A 39 -33.72 -6.90 -4.71
CA HIS A 39 -32.54 -6.48 -3.96
C HIS A 39 -32.94 -5.42 -2.93
N ILE A 40 -32.90 -5.77 -1.64
CA ILE A 40 -33.38 -4.89 -0.55
C ILE A 40 -32.28 -3.98 0.00
N ALA A 41 -31.00 -4.37 -0.13
CA ALA A 41 -29.85 -3.58 0.30
C ALA A 41 -28.58 -3.93 -0.48
N TYR A 42 -27.71 -2.94 -0.67
CA TYR A 42 -26.36 -3.11 -1.21
C TYR A 42 -25.37 -2.54 -0.20
N GLY A 43 -24.27 -3.27 0.05
CA GLY A 43 -23.13 -2.79 0.83
C GLY A 43 -21.90 -2.78 -0.08
N THR A 44 -21.16 -1.67 -0.09
CA THR A 44 -19.88 -1.58 -0.80
C THR A 44 -18.73 -1.75 0.20
N SER A 45 -17.70 -2.48 -0.20
CA SER A 45 -16.46 -2.61 0.56
C SER A 45 -15.28 -2.62 -0.39
N TRP A 46 -14.16 -2.06 0.03
CA TRP A 46 -12.89 -2.18 -0.67
C TRP A 46 -12.25 -3.51 -0.28
N ILE A 47 -11.80 -4.27 -1.28
CA ILE A 47 -10.90 -5.39 -1.08
C ILE A 47 -9.58 -4.91 -1.65
N ASP A 48 -8.56 -4.78 -0.80
CA ASP A 48 -7.23 -4.43 -1.29
C ASP A 48 -6.79 -5.48 -2.30
N SER A 49 -6.28 -5.03 -3.45
CA SER A 49 -5.62 -5.94 -4.38
C SER A 49 -4.50 -6.68 -3.63
N PRO A 50 -4.34 -8.01 -3.82
CA PRO A 50 -3.21 -8.75 -3.26
C PRO A 50 -1.85 -8.07 -3.55
N ASP A 51 -1.72 -7.45 -4.72
CA ASP A 51 -0.50 -6.74 -5.13
C ASP A 51 -0.27 -5.49 -4.27
N THR A 52 -1.32 -4.72 -4.01
CA THR A 52 -1.27 -3.52 -3.15
C THR A 52 -0.94 -3.88 -1.71
N ALA A 53 -1.50 -4.98 -1.20
CA ALA A 53 -1.20 -5.48 0.14
C ALA A 53 0.28 -5.93 0.26
N ALA A 54 0.81 -6.60 -0.77
CA ALA A 54 2.20 -7.02 -0.81
C ALA A 54 3.17 -5.83 -0.86
N GLU A 55 2.87 -4.82 -1.68
CA GLU A 55 3.64 -3.58 -1.77
C GLU A 55 3.65 -2.82 -0.42
N ALA A 56 2.48 -2.66 0.21
CA ALA A 56 2.37 -2.00 1.50
C ALA A 56 3.19 -2.71 2.59
N ALA A 57 3.17 -4.06 2.60
CA ALA A 57 3.96 -4.85 3.53
C ALA A 57 5.48 -4.70 3.30
N ALA A 58 5.92 -4.64 2.04
CA ALA A 58 7.33 -4.40 1.69
C ALA A 58 7.79 -3.00 2.13
N ASN A 59 6.99 -1.98 1.84
CA ASN A 59 7.28 -0.60 2.23
C ASN A 59 7.34 -0.44 3.76
N ALA A 60 6.42 -1.08 4.50
CA ALA A 60 6.42 -1.06 5.96
C ALA A 60 7.71 -1.65 6.54
N ARG A 61 8.20 -2.78 5.99
CA ARG A 61 9.47 -3.39 6.41
C ARG A 61 10.67 -2.49 6.12
N LEU A 62 10.68 -1.83 4.95
CA LEU A 62 11.76 -0.92 4.57
C LEU A 62 11.81 0.30 5.51
N ILE A 63 10.66 0.91 5.80
CA ILE A 63 10.56 2.05 6.71
C ILE A 63 11.00 1.64 8.13
N ALA A 64 10.56 0.48 8.61
CA ALA A 64 10.94 -0.02 9.93
C ALA A 64 12.46 -0.27 10.05
N ALA A 65 13.09 -0.79 8.98
CA ALA A 65 14.52 -1.05 8.94
C ALA A 65 15.37 0.19 8.58
N ALA A 66 14.77 1.30 8.16
CA ALA A 66 15.48 2.46 7.63
C ALA A 66 16.51 3.06 8.61
N PRO A 67 16.25 3.22 9.93
CA PRO A 67 17.23 3.77 10.87
C PRO A 67 18.47 2.89 10.99
N ASP A 68 18.29 1.58 11.19
CA ASP A 68 19.40 0.63 11.35
C ASP A 68 20.20 0.48 10.06
N LEU A 69 19.51 0.47 8.91
CA LEU A 69 20.14 0.45 7.59
C LEU A 69 20.97 1.71 7.35
N LEU A 70 20.43 2.89 7.70
CA LEU A 70 21.15 4.16 7.58
C LEU A 70 22.39 4.18 8.48
N ALA A 71 22.28 3.74 9.73
CA ALA A 71 23.42 3.65 10.65
C ALA A 71 24.52 2.72 10.09
N ALA A 72 24.15 1.53 9.61
CA ALA A 72 25.10 0.60 9.01
C ALA A 72 25.79 1.17 7.76
N LEU A 73 25.05 1.91 6.91
CA LEU A 73 25.60 2.57 5.73
C LEU A 73 26.59 3.68 6.10
N ILE A 74 26.26 4.52 7.10
CA ILE A 74 27.16 5.56 7.61
C ILE A 74 28.47 4.94 8.12
N ASP A 75 28.37 3.86 8.91
CA ASP A 75 29.55 3.16 9.44
C ASP A 75 30.43 2.59 8.31
N MET A 76 29.82 1.93 7.32
CA MET A 76 30.55 1.41 6.17
C MET A 76 31.24 2.52 5.37
N VAL A 77 30.54 3.61 5.07
CA VAL A 77 31.13 4.74 4.33
C VAL A 77 32.28 5.38 5.13
N SER A 78 32.13 5.51 6.45
CA SER A 78 33.20 6.01 7.34
C SER A 78 34.46 5.14 7.28
N ILE A 79 34.30 3.81 7.25
CA ILE A 79 35.41 2.86 7.11
C ILE A 79 36.05 2.99 5.73
N VAL A 80 35.25 2.98 4.66
CA VAL A 80 35.75 3.07 3.29
C VAL A 80 36.53 4.37 3.08
N LYS A 81 36.02 5.49 3.59
CA LYS A 81 36.66 6.81 3.49
C LYS A 81 38.04 6.86 4.12
N LYS A 82 38.21 6.26 5.30
CA LYS A 82 39.52 6.20 5.97
C LYS A 82 40.54 5.33 5.22
N ASN A 83 40.07 4.38 4.41
CA ASN A 83 40.92 3.38 3.76
C ASN A 83 41.06 3.57 2.23
N THR A 84 40.43 4.61 1.67
CA THR A 84 40.43 4.87 0.22
C THR A 84 41.18 6.16 -0.08
N TYR A 85 42.12 6.09 -1.03
CA TYR A 85 42.84 7.27 -1.49
C TYR A 85 41.98 8.12 -2.44
N PRO A 86 42.05 9.46 -2.35
CA PRO A 86 41.37 10.35 -3.28
C PRO A 86 41.76 10.10 -4.74
N THR A 87 40.75 9.91 -5.60
CA THR A 87 40.91 9.78 -7.05
C THR A 87 39.79 10.55 -7.78
N PRO A 88 39.78 11.89 -7.65
CA PRO A 88 38.65 12.75 -8.06
C PRO A 88 38.40 12.77 -9.58
N ASP A 89 39.37 12.33 -10.38
CA ASP A 89 39.30 12.22 -11.84
C ASP A 89 38.60 10.94 -12.32
N LYS A 90 38.20 10.03 -11.41
CA LYS A 90 37.63 8.73 -11.74
C LYS A 90 36.29 8.50 -11.01
N PRO A 91 35.15 8.87 -11.61
CA PRO A 91 33.84 8.81 -10.94
C PRO A 91 33.39 7.37 -10.61
N ASP A 92 33.83 6.37 -11.38
CA ASP A 92 33.53 4.96 -11.12
C ASP A 92 34.51 4.28 -10.14
N SER A 93 35.47 5.03 -9.59
CA SER A 93 36.36 4.52 -8.55
C SER A 93 35.63 4.32 -7.22
N VAL A 94 36.28 3.61 -6.29
CA VAL A 94 35.82 3.50 -4.91
C VAL A 94 35.62 4.88 -4.28
N TRP A 95 36.51 5.84 -4.57
CA TRP A 95 36.41 7.22 -4.09
C TRP A 95 35.16 7.92 -4.64
N GLY A 96 34.96 7.90 -5.96
CA GLY A 96 33.80 8.55 -6.58
C GLY A 96 32.47 7.94 -6.12
N ARG A 97 32.40 6.61 -5.98
CA ARG A 97 31.21 5.91 -5.45
C ARG A 97 30.97 6.22 -3.97
N MET A 98 32.02 6.38 -3.19
CA MET A 98 31.93 6.80 -1.79
C MET A 98 31.40 8.24 -1.68
N GLU A 99 31.86 9.18 -2.51
CA GLU A 99 31.33 10.56 -2.52
C GLU A 99 29.83 10.60 -2.87
N VAL A 100 29.38 9.75 -3.80
CA VAL A 100 27.95 9.60 -4.11
C VAL A 100 27.17 9.06 -2.91
N ALA A 101 27.73 8.07 -2.20
CA ALA A 101 27.11 7.52 -0.99
C ALA A 101 27.04 8.56 0.14
N GLU A 102 28.10 9.36 0.35
CA GLU A 102 28.09 10.48 1.30
C GLU A 102 26.99 11.48 0.96
N SER A 103 26.86 11.88 -0.31
CA SER A 103 25.79 12.80 -0.73
C SER A 103 24.38 12.23 -0.49
N ALA A 104 24.18 10.93 -0.71
CA ALA A 104 22.90 10.28 -0.43
C ALA A 104 22.59 10.23 1.07
N ILE A 105 23.61 9.98 1.91
CA ILE A 105 23.50 10.01 3.37
C ILE A 105 23.15 11.41 3.85
N SER A 106 23.85 12.46 3.40
CA SER A 106 23.57 13.84 3.79
C SER A 106 22.12 14.24 3.49
N LYS A 107 21.60 13.87 2.30
CA LYS A 107 20.19 14.06 1.97
C LYS A 107 19.23 13.31 2.90
N ALA A 108 19.59 12.09 3.32
CA ALA A 108 18.77 11.29 4.23
C ALA A 108 18.79 11.83 5.68
N THR A 109 19.88 12.48 6.10
CA THR A 109 20.03 13.06 7.45
C THR A 109 19.63 14.53 7.52
N GLY A 110 19.41 15.19 6.38
CA GLY A 110 19.04 16.61 6.31
C GLY A 110 20.23 17.57 6.39
N GLU A 111 21.42 17.09 6.03
CA GLU A 111 22.66 17.89 5.87
C GLU A 111 22.90 18.23 4.39
#